data_AF-A0A3P7IV00-F1
#
_entry.id   AF-A0A3P7IV00-F1
#
_cell.length_a   1.000
_cell.length_b   1.000
_cell.length_c   1.000
_cell.angle_alpha   90.00
_cell.angle_beta   90.00
_cell.angle_gamma   90.00
#
_symmetry.space_group_name_H-M   'P 1'
#
loop_
_entity.id
_entity.type
_entity.pdbx_description
1 polymer ?
#
loop_
_entity_poly.entity_id
_entity_poly.type
_entity_poly.pdbx_seq_one_letter_code
_entity_poly.pdbx_strand_id
1 'polypeptide(L)'
;MLSFLAQLEYNFYSDAEAGTDFYEKFSIRRNIQVIFQCLWNETYYRSVMIQLARACGPEFIRFINMVINDATFLLDESLAALKKIHDVELLMSSKEEWNALGREEQQQKEGVLEDAKRQVRSWLIYAKDTLELLGYLTRDAPQPFAQDVLGDRLASMLNHNIKQLCGRKCMELKVRDAAERFQWEPRKLVGQVVDVYLNLAAFSDTFAEFIAHD
;
A
#
# COMPACT_ATOMS: atom_id res chain seq x y z
N MET A 1 20.73 -19.98 10.01
CA MET A 1 20.28 -18.90 10.92
C MET A 1 19.66 -17.74 10.15
N LEU A 2 20.22 -17.28 9.03
CA LEU A 2 19.68 -16.14 8.24
C LEU A 2 18.74 -16.54 7.08
N SER A 3 18.99 -17.68 6.41
CA SER A 3 17.95 -18.34 5.60
C SER A 3 16.72 -18.67 6.45
N PHE A 4 16.96 -18.99 7.72
CA PHE A 4 15.93 -19.24 8.72
C PHE A 4 15.19 -17.97 9.15
N LEU A 5 15.84 -16.79 9.20
CA LEU A 5 15.16 -15.50 9.47
C LEU A 5 14.28 -15.06 8.30
N ALA A 6 14.76 -15.20 7.05
CA ALA A 6 13.92 -14.94 5.88
C ALA A 6 12.73 -15.92 5.81
N GLN A 7 12.95 -17.23 6.06
CA GLN A 7 11.85 -18.20 6.16
C GLN A 7 10.92 -17.93 7.35
N LEU A 8 11.47 -17.50 8.51
CA LEU A 8 10.68 -17.13 9.68
C LEU A 8 9.85 -15.88 9.41
N GLU A 9 10.37 -14.89 8.71
CA GLU A 9 9.65 -13.65 8.39
C GLU A 9 8.54 -13.91 7.37
N TYR A 10 8.77 -14.73 6.35
CA TYR A 10 7.70 -15.16 5.44
C TYR A 10 6.63 -16.01 6.13
N ASN A 11 7.02 -16.81 7.13
CA ASN A 11 6.09 -17.57 7.95
C ASN A 11 5.34 -16.68 8.95
N PHE A 12 6.01 -15.75 9.63
CA PHE A 12 5.41 -14.85 10.63
C PHE A 12 4.51 -13.79 10.01
N TYR A 13 4.88 -13.27 8.83
CA TYR A 13 4.04 -12.37 8.04
C TYR A 13 2.71 -13.02 7.66
N SER A 14 2.71 -14.35 7.51
CA SER A 14 1.51 -15.15 7.17
C SER A 14 0.80 -15.73 8.40
N ASP A 15 1.52 -16.07 9.47
CA ASP A 15 0.97 -16.54 10.74
C ASP A 15 0.25 -15.40 11.50
N ALA A 16 0.59 -14.13 11.20
CA ALA A 16 -0.19 -12.98 11.65
C ALA A 16 -1.67 -13.06 11.23
N GLU A 17 -2.04 -13.85 10.22
CA GLU A 17 -3.45 -14.05 9.84
C GLU A 17 -4.25 -14.93 10.82
N ALA A 18 -3.59 -15.74 11.66
CA ALA A 18 -4.26 -16.80 12.41
C ALA A 18 -4.76 -16.40 13.81
N GLY A 19 -4.53 -15.17 14.29
CA GLY A 19 -4.95 -14.81 15.66
C GLY A 19 -4.76 -13.37 16.14
N THR A 20 -4.57 -12.38 15.26
CA THR A 20 -4.44 -10.96 15.66
C THR A 20 -5.58 -10.10 15.12
N ASP A 21 -5.91 -9.02 15.82
CA ASP A 21 -6.95 -8.08 15.40
C ASP A 21 -6.60 -7.50 14.01
N PHE A 22 -7.61 -7.19 13.17
CA PHE A 22 -7.42 -6.84 11.75
C PHE A 22 -6.47 -5.65 11.54
N TYR A 23 -6.34 -4.77 12.54
CA TYR A 23 -5.44 -3.62 12.50
C TYR A 23 -4.03 -3.93 13.03
N GLU A 24 -3.89 -4.91 13.92
CA GLU A 24 -2.59 -5.34 14.47
C GLU A 24 -1.73 -6.01 13.41
N LYS A 25 -2.34 -6.79 12.50
CA LYS A 25 -1.58 -7.44 11.41
C LYS A 25 -0.85 -6.43 10.54
N PHE A 26 -1.45 -5.29 10.19
CA PHE A 26 -0.78 -4.29 9.36
C PHE A 26 0.37 -3.61 10.10
N SER A 27 0.22 -3.41 11.42
CA SER A 27 1.31 -2.91 12.27
C SER A 27 2.49 -3.89 12.30
N ILE A 28 2.23 -5.19 12.48
CA ILE A 28 3.27 -6.23 12.45
C ILE A 28 3.92 -6.30 11.06
N ARG A 29 3.12 -6.33 9.99
CA ARG A 29 3.60 -6.37 8.61
C ARG A 29 4.48 -5.17 8.29
N ARG A 30 4.12 -3.97 8.74
CA ARG A 30 4.98 -2.79 8.61
C ARG A 30 6.29 -2.96 9.37
N ASN A 31 6.27 -3.43 10.62
CA ASN A 31 7.51 -3.63 11.38
C ASN A 31 8.46 -4.58 10.64
N ILE A 32 7.93 -5.64 10.03
CA ILE A 32 8.68 -6.56 9.17
C ILE A 32 9.22 -5.82 7.93
N GLN A 33 8.39 -5.03 7.24
CA GLN A 33 8.83 -4.23 6.09
C GLN A 33 9.97 -3.26 6.44
N VAL A 34 9.90 -2.60 7.61
CA VAL A 34 10.95 -1.70 8.10
C VAL A 34 12.24 -2.46 8.37
N ILE A 35 12.17 -3.64 9.01
CA ILE A 35 13.35 -4.51 9.19
C ILE A 35 13.94 -4.88 7.83
N PHE A 36 13.09 -5.27 6.87
CA PHE A 36 13.51 -5.62 5.52
C PHE A 36 14.23 -4.47 4.81
N GLN A 37 13.69 -3.25 4.89
CA GLN A 37 14.32 -2.04 4.34
C GLN A 37 15.67 -1.74 5.00
N CYS A 38 15.77 -1.86 6.33
CA CYS A 38 17.03 -1.70 7.05
C CYS A 38 18.08 -2.72 6.58
N LEU A 39 17.69 -4.00 6.45
CA LEU A 39 18.56 -5.05 5.94
C LEU A 39 18.92 -4.81 4.45
N TRP A 40 18.04 -4.19 3.67
CA TRP A 40 18.28 -3.92 2.25
C TRP A 40 19.40 -2.90 2.01
N ASN A 41 19.63 -2.01 2.98
CA ASN A 41 20.72 -1.03 2.88
C ASN A 41 22.11 -1.66 3.06
N GLU A 42 22.18 -2.81 3.73
CA GLU A 42 23.41 -3.54 3.96
C GLU A 42 23.75 -4.48 2.79
N THR A 43 24.90 -4.24 2.16
CA THR A 43 25.30 -4.92 0.91
C THR A 43 25.24 -6.45 0.99
N TYR A 44 25.69 -7.03 2.11
CA TYR A 44 25.65 -8.48 2.31
C TYR A 44 24.20 -9.00 2.35
N TYR A 45 23.34 -8.43 3.19
CA TYR A 45 21.95 -8.88 3.33
C TYR A 45 21.14 -8.65 2.05
N ARG A 46 21.34 -7.50 1.38
CA ARG A 46 20.75 -7.24 0.05
C ARG A 46 21.09 -8.35 -0.95
N SER A 47 22.35 -8.78 -1.00
CA SER A 47 22.76 -9.86 -1.91
C SER A 47 22.05 -11.19 -1.62
N VAL A 48 21.84 -11.52 -0.35
CA VAL A 48 21.10 -12.72 0.08
C VAL A 48 19.63 -12.63 -0.30
N MET A 49 18.99 -11.50 -0.04
CA MET A 49 17.57 -11.31 -0.36
C MET A 49 17.32 -11.33 -1.88
N ILE A 50 18.21 -10.75 -2.68
CA ILE A 50 18.15 -10.83 -4.15
C ILE A 50 18.26 -12.29 -4.61
N GLN A 51 19.15 -13.10 -4.02
CA GLN A 51 19.26 -14.52 -4.37
C GLN A 51 17.97 -15.29 -4.02
N LEU A 52 17.38 -15.03 -2.86
CA LEU A 52 16.10 -15.62 -2.45
C LEU A 52 14.94 -15.20 -3.37
N ALA A 53 14.86 -13.92 -3.71
CA ALA A 53 13.86 -13.40 -4.64
C ALA A 53 13.98 -14.07 -6.01
N ARG A 54 15.19 -14.13 -6.57
CA ARG A 54 15.46 -14.76 -7.87
C ARG A 54 15.14 -16.24 -7.92
N ALA A 55 15.29 -16.95 -6.79
CA ALA A 55 14.88 -18.35 -6.70
C ALA A 55 13.36 -18.53 -6.85
N CYS A 56 12.57 -17.46 -6.66
CA CYS A 56 11.11 -17.43 -6.81
C CYS A 56 10.43 -18.61 -6.09
N GLY A 57 10.90 -18.93 -4.88
CA GLY A 57 10.36 -20.04 -4.10
C GLY A 57 8.92 -19.78 -3.63
N PRO A 58 8.18 -20.82 -3.22
CA PRO A 58 6.79 -20.72 -2.76
C PRO A 58 6.57 -19.67 -1.65
N GLU A 59 7.52 -19.55 -0.72
CA GLU A 59 7.46 -18.61 0.40
C GLU A 59 7.60 -17.16 -0.06
N PHE A 60 8.50 -16.92 -1.03
CA PHE A 60 8.64 -15.60 -1.65
C PHE A 60 7.38 -15.23 -2.43
N ILE A 61 6.85 -16.16 -3.23
CA ILE A 61 5.59 -15.97 -3.96
C ILE A 61 4.45 -15.63 -2.99
N ARG A 62 4.32 -16.35 -1.87
CA ARG A 62 3.31 -16.07 -0.84
C ARG A 62 3.48 -14.67 -0.28
N PHE A 63 4.70 -14.29 0.10
CA PHE A 63 5.00 -12.97 0.61
C PHE A 63 4.62 -11.85 -0.35
N ILE A 64 5.07 -11.93 -1.61
CA ILE A 64 4.77 -10.92 -2.62
C ILE A 64 3.26 -10.83 -2.86
N ASN A 65 2.55 -11.95 -2.91
CA ASN A 65 1.10 -11.93 -3.06
C ASN A 65 0.40 -11.18 -1.93
N MET A 66 0.91 -11.28 -0.70
CA MET A 66 0.37 -10.53 0.42
C MET A 66 0.76 -9.06 0.38
N VAL A 67 2.00 -8.72 -0.04
CA VAL A 67 2.42 -7.33 -0.28
C VAL A 67 1.56 -6.67 -1.36
N ILE A 68 1.25 -7.39 -2.44
CA ILE A 68 0.33 -6.95 -3.51
C ILE A 68 -1.07 -6.69 -2.94
N ASN A 69 -1.61 -7.64 -2.17
CA ASN A 69 -2.92 -7.48 -1.54
C ASN A 69 -2.98 -6.27 -0.59
N ASP A 70 -1.93 -6.07 0.20
CA ASP A 70 -1.83 -4.95 1.13
C ASP A 70 -1.75 -3.61 0.38
N ALA A 71 -0.96 -3.53 -0.69
CA ALA A 71 -0.87 -2.33 -1.51
C ALA A 71 -2.23 -1.91 -2.09
N THR A 72 -3.01 -2.87 -2.59
CA THR A 72 -4.38 -2.62 -3.08
C THR A 72 -5.30 -2.16 -1.96
N PHE A 73 -5.38 -2.96 -0.88
CA PHE A 73 -6.29 -2.70 0.22
C PHE A 73 -6.02 -1.37 0.92
N LEU A 74 -4.76 -1.10 1.25
CA LEU A 74 -4.36 0.09 2.01
C LEU A 74 -4.66 1.36 1.23
N LEU A 75 -4.49 1.36 -0.09
CA LEU A 75 -4.78 2.53 -0.90
C LEU A 75 -6.29 2.74 -1.05
N ASP A 76 -7.07 1.68 -1.25
CA ASP A 76 -8.53 1.75 -1.33
C ASP A 76 -9.14 2.30 -0.02
N GLU A 77 -8.73 1.75 1.12
CA GLU A 77 -9.22 2.21 2.43
C GLU A 77 -8.77 3.63 2.76
N SER A 78 -7.53 3.99 2.39
CA SER A 78 -7.04 5.37 2.56
C SER A 78 -7.89 6.37 1.78
N LEU A 79 -8.18 6.09 0.51
CA LEU A 79 -9.01 6.97 -0.33
C LEU A 79 -10.46 7.02 0.17
N ALA A 80 -11.01 5.89 0.61
CA ALA A 80 -12.35 5.83 1.19
C ALA A 80 -12.45 6.66 2.49
N ALA A 81 -11.45 6.61 3.37
CA ALA A 81 -11.41 7.42 4.58
C ALA A 81 -11.18 8.91 4.28
N LEU A 82 -10.28 9.25 3.37
CA LEU A 82 -10.09 10.65 2.92
C LEU A 82 -11.38 11.22 2.34
N LYS A 83 -12.16 10.41 1.60
CA LYS A 83 -13.47 10.82 1.11
C LYS A 83 -14.45 11.10 2.24
N LYS A 84 -14.56 10.21 3.23
CA LYS A 84 -15.41 10.44 4.41
C LYS A 84 -15.02 11.72 5.14
N ILE A 85 -13.72 11.98 5.31
CA ILE A 85 -13.21 13.21 5.93
C ILE A 85 -13.62 14.42 5.10
N HIS A 86 -13.39 14.39 3.78
CA HIS A 86 -13.75 15.47 2.87
C HIS A 86 -15.25 15.79 2.93
N ASP A 87 -16.11 14.78 2.80
CA ASP A 87 -17.56 14.95 2.75
C ASP A 87 -18.09 15.54 4.06
N VAL A 88 -17.60 15.09 5.22
CA VAL A 88 -18.03 15.62 6.53
C VAL A 88 -17.46 17.02 6.77
N GLU A 89 -16.17 17.27 6.48
CA GLU A 89 -15.57 18.60 6.65
C GLU A 89 -16.24 19.65 5.73
N LEU A 90 -16.63 19.25 4.50
CA LEU A 90 -17.39 20.10 3.59
C LEU A 90 -18.76 20.44 4.16
N LEU A 91 -19.50 19.45 4.68
CA LEU A 91 -20.81 19.67 5.32
C LEU A 91 -20.70 20.59 6.53
N MET A 92 -19.70 20.39 7.39
CA MET A 92 -19.43 21.24 8.56
C MET A 92 -19.02 22.67 8.19
N SER A 93 -18.47 22.88 6.98
CA SER A 93 -18.11 24.22 6.51
C SER A 93 -19.33 25.06 6.11
N SER A 94 -20.44 24.41 5.75
CA SER A 94 -21.74 25.05 5.51
C SER A 94 -22.52 25.12 6.83
N LYS A 95 -22.49 26.27 7.50
CA LYS A 95 -23.16 26.45 8.80
C LYS A 95 -24.66 26.24 8.69
N GLU A 96 -25.26 26.65 7.58
CA GLU A 96 -26.68 26.49 7.31
C GLU A 96 -27.06 25.01 7.20
N GLU A 97 -26.33 24.23 6.39
CA GLU A 97 -26.60 22.80 6.22
C GLU A 97 -26.29 22.01 7.49
N TRP A 98 -25.17 22.31 8.16
CA TRP A 98 -24.80 21.63 9.41
C TRP A 98 -25.83 21.86 10.51
N ASN A 99 -26.29 23.10 10.71
CA ASN A 99 -27.28 23.42 11.75
C ASN A 99 -28.70 22.96 11.41
N ALA A 100 -28.97 22.64 10.14
CA ALA A 100 -30.24 22.02 9.74
C ALA A 100 -30.32 20.54 10.17
N LEU A 101 -29.18 19.88 10.42
CA LEU A 101 -29.14 18.52 10.96
C LEU A 101 -29.57 18.48 12.42
N GLY A 102 -30.21 17.39 12.84
CA GLY A 102 -30.49 17.14 14.25
C GLY A 102 -29.19 16.88 15.04
N ARG A 103 -29.22 17.14 16.36
CA ARG A 103 -28.04 16.92 17.23
C ARG A 103 -27.50 15.48 17.17
N GLU A 104 -28.38 14.50 17.07
CA GLU A 104 -27.96 13.08 16.96
C GLU A 104 -27.20 12.81 15.66
N GLU A 105 -27.68 13.36 14.53
CA GLU A 105 -27.02 13.21 13.24
C GLU A 105 -25.66 13.93 13.22
N GLN A 106 -25.58 15.13 13.81
CA GLN A 106 -24.30 15.84 13.99
C GLN A 106 -23.29 14.97 14.75
N GLN A 107 -23.70 14.38 15.89
CA GLN A 107 -22.83 13.50 16.69
C GLN A 107 -22.39 12.26 15.92
N GLN A 108 -23.27 11.64 15.13
CA GLN A 108 -22.92 10.51 14.28
C GLN A 108 -21.87 10.89 13.22
N LYS A 109 -22.04 12.04 12.56
CA LYS A 109 -21.09 12.55 11.55
C LYS A 109 -19.73 12.89 12.18
N GLU A 110 -19.72 13.49 13.36
CA GLU A 110 -18.48 13.74 14.13
C GLU A 110 -17.78 12.43 14.50
N GLY A 111 -18.51 11.41 14.93
CA GLY A 111 -17.95 10.08 15.21
C GLY A 111 -17.29 9.45 13.97
N VAL A 112 -17.99 9.45 12.83
CA VAL A 112 -17.46 8.98 11.54
C VAL A 112 -16.19 9.73 11.15
N LEU A 113 -16.17 11.04 11.36
CA LEU A 113 -15.03 11.89 11.06
C LEU A 113 -13.81 11.51 11.91
N GLU A 114 -13.98 11.39 13.22
CA GLU A 114 -12.87 11.04 14.14
C GLU A 114 -12.33 9.63 13.89
N ASP A 115 -13.20 8.66 13.60
CA ASP A 115 -12.78 7.32 13.23
C ASP A 115 -11.98 7.30 11.92
N ALA A 116 -12.45 8.01 10.88
CA ALA A 116 -11.75 8.11 9.62
C ALA A 116 -10.37 8.78 9.78
N LYS A 117 -10.28 9.86 10.57
CA LYS A 117 -9.01 10.55 10.87
C LYS A 117 -8.01 9.62 11.57
N ARG A 118 -8.48 8.79 12.51
CA ARG A 118 -7.63 7.87 13.28
C ARG A 118 -7.01 6.80 12.38
N GLN A 119 -7.77 6.26 11.44
CA GLN A 119 -7.36 5.14 10.60
C GLN A 119 -6.49 5.57 9.42
N VAL A 120 -6.90 6.65 8.72
CA VAL A 120 -6.32 7.06 7.44
C VAL A 120 -4.82 7.31 7.51
N ARG A 121 -4.34 7.89 8.61
CA ARG A 121 -2.92 8.21 8.78
C ARG A 121 -2.06 6.95 8.76
N SER A 122 -2.48 5.90 9.49
CA SER A 122 -1.74 4.65 9.54
C SER A 122 -1.76 3.95 8.18
N TRP A 123 -2.92 3.90 7.53
CA TRP A 123 -3.05 3.26 6.22
C TRP A 123 -2.19 3.93 5.15
N LEU A 124 -2.12 5.27 5.13
CA LEU A 124 -1.27 5.99 4.18
C LEU A 124 0.21 5.74 4.39
N ILE A 125 0.66 5.67 5.65
CA ILE A 125 2.04 5.30 5.97
C ILE A 125 2.32 3.88 5.46
N TYR A 126 1.42 2.94 5.72
CA TYR A 126 1.60 1.54 5.33
C TYR A 126 1.58 1.37 3.81
N ALA A 127 0.69 2.08 3.10
CA ALA A 127 0.63 2.05 1.64
C ALA A 127 1.93 2.56 1.04
N LYS A 128 2.46 3.68 1.56
CA LYS A 128 3.73 4.26 1.12
C LYS A 128 4.90 3.30 1.36
N ASP A 129 5.02 2.75 2.56
CA ASP A 129 6.12 1.82 2.92
C ASP A 129 6.05 0.54 2.06
N THR A 130 4.83 0.06 1.77
CA THR A 130 4.57 -1.12 0.91
C THR A 130 4.97 -0.88 -0.55
N LEU A 131 4.60 0.28 -1.12
CA LEU A 131 5.03 0.65 -2.47
C LEU A 131 6.54 0.86 -2.57
N GLU A 132 7.16 1.39 -1.51
CA GLU A 132 8.62 1.54 -1.44
C GLU A 132 9.34 0.19 -1.46
N LEU A 133 8.84 -0.79 -0.70
CA LEU A 133 9.33 -2.17 -0.74
C LEU A 133 9.26 -2.76 -2.16
N LEU A 134 8.13 -2.62 -2.84
CA LEU A 134 7.97 -3.08 -4.23
C LEU A 134 8.96 -2.38 -5.17
N GLY A 135 9.20 -1.08 -4.97
CA GLY A 135 10.23 -0.33 -5.68
C GLY A 135 11.62 -0.95 -5.53
N TYR A 136 12.04 -1.28 -4.31
CA TYR A 136 13.34 -1.92 -4.07
C TYR A 136 13.45 -3.30 -4.74
N LEU A 137 12.41 -4.13 -4.58
CA LEU A 137 12.39 -5.49 -5.11
C LEU A 137 12.42 -5.50 -6.64
N THR A 138 11.60 -4.68 -7.28
CA THR A 138 11.53 -4.61 -8.75
C THR A 138 12.80 -4.01 -9.36
N ARG A 139 13.47 -3.07 -8.68
CA ARG A 139 14.74 -2.52 -9.15
C ARG A 139 15.87 -3.56 -9.15
N ASP A 140 16.01 -4.29 -8.05
CA ASP A 140 17.21 -5.10 -7.80
C ASP A 140 17.01 -6.60 -8.12
N ALA A 141 15.75 -7.07 -8.13
CA ALA A 141 15.35 -8.44 -8.43
C ALA A 141 14.04 -8.49 -9.27
N PRO A 142 14.03 -7.98 -10.50
CA PRO A 142 12.84 -7.94 -11.36
C PRO A 142 12.37 -9.32 -11.87
N GLN A 143 13.24 -10.34 -11.88
CA GLN A 143 13.00 -11.64 -12.51
C GLN A 143 11.70 -12.35 -12.09
N PRO A 144 11.30 -12.35 -10.79
CA PRO A 144 10.08 -13.03 -10.35
C PRO A 144 8.81 -12.43 -10.94
N PHE A 145 8.82 -11.12 -11.23
CA PHE A 145 7.65 -10.38 -11.71
C PHE A 145 7.42 -10.52 -13.22
N ALA A 146 8.36 -11.16 -13.93
CA ALA A 146 8.17 -11.58 -15.32
C ALA A 146 7.55 -12.98 -15.45
N GLN A 147 7.20 -13.63 -14.34
CA GLN A 147 6.53 -14.94 -14.33
C GLN A 147 5.03 -14.75 -14.09
N ASP A 148 4.18 -15.48 -14.81
CA ASP A 148 2.71 -15.39 -14.74
C ASP A 148 2.17 -15.42 -13.29
N VAL A 149 2.79 -16.23 -12.43
CA VAL A 149 2.38 -16.38 -11.02
C VAL A 149 2.39 -15.06 -10.22
N LEU A 150 3.24 -14.11 -10.58
CA LEU A 150 3.34 -12.80 -9.93
C LEU A 150 3.07 -11.62 -10.88
N GLY A 151 3.36 -11.78 -12.17
CA GLY A 151 3.26 -10.75 -13.19
C GLY A 151 1.85 -10.19 -13.34
N ASP A 152 0.87 -11.05 -13.61
CA ASP A 152 -0.55 -10.67 -13.75
C ASP A 152 -1.04 -9.93 -12.50
N ARG A 153 -0.77 -10.49 -11.32
CA ARG A 153 -1.24 -9.92 -10.05
C ARG A 153 -0.62 -8.56 -9.76
N LEU A 154 0.67 -8.39 -10.06
CA LEU A 154 1.34 -7.11 -9.88
C LEU A 154 0.80 -6.09 -10.89
N ALA A 155 0.63 -6.47 -12.15
CA ALA A 155 0.07 -5.59 -13.18
C ALA A 155 -1.34 -5.10 -12.80
N SER A 156 -2.24 -6.00 -12.40
CA SER A 156 -3.59 -5.63 -11.93
C SER A 156 -3.56 -4.68 -10.74
N MET A 157 -2.68 -4.91 -9.76
CA MET A 157 -2.56 -4.01 -8.60
C MET A 157 -2.04 -2.62 -8.99
N LEU A 158 -1.00 -2.55 -9.83
CA LEU A 158 -0.46 -1.27 -10.28
C LEU A 158 -1.49 -0.50 -11.11
N ASN A 159 -2.19 -1.17 -12.02
CA ASN A 159 -3.24 -0.60 -12.87
C ASN A 159 -4.41 -0.07 -12.03
N HIS A 160 -4.85 -0.84 -11.04
CA HIS A 160 -5.88 -0.42 -10.10
C HIS A 160 -5.43 0.82 -9.31
N ASN A 161 -4.24 0.78 -8.71
CA ASN A 161 -3.73 1.86 -7.88
C ASN A 161 -3.49 3.15 -8.66
N ILE A 162 -2.93 3.07 -9.87
CA ILE A 162 -2.71 4.26 -10.71
C ILE A 162 -4.06 4.85 -11.17
N LYS A 163 -5.05 4.01 -11.50
CA LYS A 163 -6.40 4.45 -11.89
C LYS A 163 -7.11 5.16 -10.74
N GLN A 164 -6.94 4.68 -9.51
CA GLN A 164 -7.49 5.34 -8.32
C GLN A 164 -6.82 6.71 -8.09
N LEU A 165 -5.49 6.74 -8.07
CA LEU A 165 -4.71 7.95 -7.80
C LEU A 165 -4.90 9.05 -8.86
N CYS A 166 -4.98 8.66 -10.14
CA CYS A 166 -5.20 9.55 -11.27
C CYS A 166 -6.69 9.72 -11.62
N GLY A 167 -7.59 9.09 -10.87
CA GLY A 167 -9.02 9.16 -11.09
C GLY A 167 -9.63 10.49 -10.61
N ARG A 168 -10.73 10.90 -11.25
CA ARG A 168 -11.46 12.14 -10.89
C ARG A 168 -11.78 12.22 -9.39
N LYS A 169 -12.21 11.09 -8.80
CA LYS A 169 -12.54 11.02 -7.37
C LYS A 169 -11.37 11.45 -6.50
N CYS A 170 -10.15 10.97 -6.76
CA CYS A 170 -8.96 11.35 -6.02
C CYS A 170 -8.61 12.83 -6.22
N MET A 171 -8.71 13.33 -7.47
CA MET A 171 -8.42 14.74 -7.79
C MET A 171 -9.41 15.73 -7.15
N GLU A 172 -10.64 15.30 -6.90
CA GLU A 172 -11.68 16.10 -6.25
C GLU A 172 -11.57 16.09 -4.71
N LEU A 173 -10.79 15.19 -4.11
CA LEU A 173 -10.58 15.13 -2.67
C LEU A 173 -9.83 16.38 -2.17
N LYS A 174 -10.56 17.26 -1.48
CA LYS A 174 -10.00 18.44 -0.81
C LYS A 174 -10.08 18.27 0.71
N VAL A 175 -9.07 17.62 1.27
CA VAL A 175 -8.91 17.51 2.73
C VAL A 175 -7.97 18.63 3.19
N ARG A 176 -8.39 19.41 4.19
CA ARG A 176 -7.58 20.53 4.69
C ARG A 176 -6.34 20.01 5.40
N ASP A 177 -5.17 20.59 5.14
CA ASP A 177 -3.88 20.23 5.75
C ASP A 177 -3.58 18.71 5.66
N ALA A 178 -3.98 18.06 4.55
CA ALA A 178 -3.96 16.61 4.42
C ALA A 178 -2.54 16.01 4.49
N ALA A 179 -1.53 16.74 4.01
CA ALA A 179 -0.14 16.32 4.06
C ALA A 179 0.36 16.29 5.51
N GLU A 180 0.11 17.34 6.28
CA GLU A 180 0.55 17.46 7.67
C GLU A 180 -0.24 16.53 8.60
N ARG A 181 -1.55 16.42 8.39
CA ARG A 181 -2.44 15.61 9.25
C ARG A 181 -2.29 14.12 8.99
N PHE A 182 -2.16 13.72 7.73
CA PHE A 182 -2.33 12.32 7.33
C PHE A 182 -1.19 11.78 6.46
N GLN A 183 -0.18 12.58 6.11
CA GLN A 183 0.84 12.22 5.13
C GLN A 183 0.26 11.91 3.74
N TRP A 184 -0.85 12.58 3.39
CA TRP A 184 -1.45 12.43 2.08
C TRP A 184 -0.65 13.18 1.02
N GLU A 185 0.17 12.46 0.26
CA GLU A 185 1.02 12.99 -0.81
C GLU A 185 0.77 12.21 -2.13
N PRO A 186 -0.37 12.42 -2.82
CA PRO A 186 -0.79 11.58 -3.94
C PRO A 186 0.22 11.55 -5.08
N ARG A 187 0.92 12.67 -5.33
CA ARG A 187 1.98 12.73 -6.35
C ARG A 187 3.17 11.82 -6.03
N LYS A 188 3.52 11.65 -4.76
CA LYS A 188 4.59 10.73 -4.35
C LYS A 188 4.15 9.28 -4.53
N LEU A 189 2.91 8.95 -4.14
CA LEU A 189 2.36 7.61 -4.35
C LEU A 189 2.30 7.25 -5.84
N VAL A 190 1.86 8.19 -6.69
CA VAL A 190 1.93 8.03 -8.16
C VAL A 190 3.35 7.78 -8.61
N GLY A 191 4.32 8.57 -8.11
CA GLY A 191 5.74 8.36 -8.40
C GLY A 191 6.20 6.95 -8.06
N GLN A 192 5.88 6.44 -6.86
CA GLN A 192 6.26 5.09 -6.45
C GLN A 192 5.64 4.00 -7.33
N VAL A 193 4.36 4.15 -7.72
CA VAL A 193 3.71 3.21 -8.65
C VAL A 193 4.38 3.24 -10.02
N VAL A 194 4.68 4.44 -10.54
CA VAL A 194 5.37 4.63 -11.82
C VAL A 194 6.80 4.07 -11.78
N ASP A 195 7.54 4.26 -10.69
CA ASP A 195 8.88 3.71 -10.53
C ASP A 195 8.87 2.18 -10.63
N VAL A 196 7.86 1.51 -10.08
CA VAL A 196 7.70 0.05 -10.21
C VAL A 196 7.49 -0.35 -11.68
N TYR A 197 6.63 0.34 -12.42
CA TYR A 197 6.48 0.10 -13.86
C TYR A 197 7.80 0.28 -14.62
N LEU A 198 8.52 1.37 -14.34
CA LEU A 198 9.78 1.69 -15.01
C LEU A 198 10.87 0.67 -14.71
N ASN A 199 10.98 0.20 -13.47
CA ASN A 199 11.92 -0.86 -13.09
C ASN A 199 11.69 -2.15 -13.88
N LEU A 200 10.42 -2.54 -14.05
CA LEU A 200 10.06 -3.77 -14.77
C LEU A 200 10.20 -3.62 -16.29
N ALA A 201 9.83 -2.46 -16.84
CA ALA A 201 10.03 -2.15 -18.25
C ALA A 201 11.52 -2.10 -18.64
N ALA A 202 12.39 -1.63 -17.73
CA ALA A 202 13.83 -1.66 -17.95
C ALA A 202 14.42 -3.08 -17.94
N PHE A 203 13.71 -4.05 -17.35
CA PHE A 203 14.16 -5.43 -17.29
C PHE A 203 13.71 -6.28 -18.48
N SER A 204 12.43 -6.22 -18.86
CA SER A 204 11.86 -7.01 -19.96
C SER A 204 10.56 -6.41 -20.50
N ASP A 205 10.30 -6.62 -21.79
CA ASP A 205 9.02 -6.29 -22.43
C ASP A 205 7.86 -7.19 -21.96
N THR A 206 8.15 -8.37 -21.39
CA THR A 206 7.14 -9.34 -20.91
C THR A 206 6.13 -8.70 -19.95
N PHE A 207 6.58 -7.79 -19.08
CA PHE A 207 5.68 -7.17 -18.12
C PHE A 207 4.63 -6.27 -18.79
N ALA A 208 4.94 -5.72 -19.97
CA ALA A 208 3.98 -4.94 -20.74
C ALA A 208 2.81 -5.80 -21.25
N GLU A 209 3.03 -7.10 -21.47
CA GLU A 209 1.96 -8.03 -21.88
C GLU A 209 0.95 -8.22 -20.74
N PHE A 210 1.40 -8.38 -19.50
CA PHE A 210 0.52 -8.45 -18.33
C PHE A 210 -0.30 -7.17 -18.14
N ILE A 211 0.33 -6.00 -18.35
CA ILE A 211 -0.37 -4.70 -18.26
C ILE A 211 -1.47 -4.60 -19.32
N ALA A 212 -1.22 -5.09 -20.54
CA ALA A 212 -2.15 -4.96 -21.66
C ALA A 212 -3.36 -5.91 -21.57
N HIS A 213 -3.28 -6.97 -20.77
CA HIS A 213 -4.33 -7.96 -20.62
C HIS A 213 -5.31 -7.67 -19.46
N ASP A 214 -5.01 -6.71 -18.59
CA ASP A 214 -5.84 -6.24 -17.47
C ASP A 214 -6.75 -5.06 -17.84
#